data_AF-A0A5E7ZRL5-F1
#
_entry.id   AF-A0A5E7ZRL5-F1
#
_cell.length_a   1.000
_cell.length_b   1.000
_cell.length_c   1.000
_cell.angle_alpha   90.00
_cell.angle_beta   90.00
_cell.angle_gamma   90.00
#
_symmetry.space_group_name_H-M   'P 1'
#
loop_
_entity.id
_entity.type
_entity.pdbx_description
1 polymer ?
#
loop_
_entity_poly.entity_id
_entity_poly.type
_entity_poly.pdbx_seq_one_letter_code
_entity_poly.pdbx_strand_id
1 'polypeptide(L)'
;MMITKSSVEKMKKIYKVAQIFVAALVFAACEKEDELILPRVASPVLLVTEDGTDNVMAYFYELDKSGILNQSVGIDTIPVAGLSIEVFAAGVALGNFETGTDGAISIDFTDTKPNEYAGEYKGIAFRIFK
;
A
#
# COMPACT_ATOMS: atom_id res chain seq x y z
N MET A 1 9.39 -68.96 -11.79
CA MET A 1 8.29 -67.96 -11.86
C MET A 1 8.43 -67.22 -13.19
N MET A 2 7.70 -67.66 -14.21
CA MET A 2 7.80 -67.15 -15.59
C MET A 2 7.06 -65.82 -15.74
N ILE A 3 7.78 -64.73 -16.01
CA ILE A 3 7.17 -63.46 -16.42
C ILE A 3 6.80 -63.60 -17.90
N THR A 4 5.51 -63.68 -18.20
CA THR A 4 5.01 -63.86 -19.56
C THR A 4 5.17 -62.57 -20.39
N LYS A 5 5.52 -62.71 -21.67
CA LYS A 5 5.73 -61.61 -22.64
C LYS A 5 4.56 -60.60 -22.68
N SER A 6 3.36 -61.07 -22.36
CA SER A 6 2.15 -60.25 -22.25
C SER A 6 2.17 -59.22 -21.11
N SER A 7 2.86 -59.49 -19.99
CA SER A 7 2.99 -58.51 -18.88
C SER A 7 3.97 -57.38 -19.21
N VAL A 8 4.99 -57.64 -20.04
CA VAL A 8 6.00 -56.64 -20.41
C VAL A 8 5.45 -55.61 -21.40
N GLU A 9 4.61 -56.04 -22.35
CA GLU A 9 3.91 -55.15 -23.29
C GLU A 9 2.94 -54.19 -22.57
N LYS A 10 2.20 -54.68 -21.56
CA LYS A 10 1.30 -53.86 -20.74
C LYS A 10 2.07 -52.79 -19.95
N MET A 11 3.21 -53.16 -19.34
CA MET A 11 4.06 -52.19 -18.62
C MET A 11 4.65 -51.11 -19.54
N LYS A 12 5.08 -51.46 -20.76
CA LYS A 12 5.54 -50.46 -21.74
C LYS A 12 4.44 -49.50 -22.17
N LYS A 13 3.20 -49.98 -22.30
CA LYS A 13 2.03 -49.14 -22.62
C LYS A 13 1.69 -48.19 -21.48
N ILE A 14 1.73 -48.68 -20.24
CA ILE A 14 1.53 -47.87 -19.02
C ILE A 14 2.64 -46.82 -18.87
N TYR A 15 3.89 -47.18 -19.15
CA TYR A 15 5.02 -46.24 -19.12
C TYR A 15 4.90 -45.14 -20.17
N LYS A 16 4.45 -45.48 -21.39
CA LYS A 16 4.19 -44.48 -22.44
C LYS A 16 3.04 -43.54 -22.08
N VAL A 17 1.98 -44.05 -21.44
CA VAL A 17 0.87 -43.21 -20.95
C VAL A 17 1.33 -42.30 -19.81
N ALA A 18 2.17 -42.80 -18.90
CA ALA A 18 2.75 -42.00 -17.83
C ALA A 18 3.67 -40.88 -18.37
N GLN A 19 4.48 -41.16 -19.40
CA GLN A 19 5.31 -40.12 -20.05
C GLN A 19 4.47 -39.01 -20.68
N ILE A 20 3.33 -39.33 -21.28
CA ILE A 20 2.42 -38.34 -21.88
C ILE A 20 1.76 -37.48 -20.80
N PHE A 21 1.38 -38.08 -19.67
CA PHE A 21 0.75 -37.37 -18.56
C PHE A 21 1.72 -36.41 -17.86
N VAL A 22 2.98 -36.82 -17.68
CA VAL A 22 4.04 -35.96 -17.13
C VAL A 22 4.36 -34.80 -18.08
N ALA A 23 4.39 -35.04 -19.39
CA ALA A 23 4.59 -33.98 -20.37
C ALA A 23 3.44 -32.95 -20.38
N ALA A 24 2.20 -33.39 -20.17
CA ALA A 24 1.04 -32.50 -20.10
C ALA A 24 1.04 -31.59 -18.85
N LEU A 25 1.60 -32.06 -17.73
CA LEU A 25 1.71 -31.28 -16.49
C LEU A 25 2.69 -30.10 -16.60
N VAL A 26 3.70 -30.19 -17.48
CA VAL A 26 4.70 -29.11 -17.66
C VAL A 26 4.12 -27.89 -18.39
N PHE A 27 3.09 -28.08 -19.22
CA PHE A 27 2.46 -26.97 -19.97
C PHE A 27 1.44 -26.16 -19.15
N ALA A 28 1.04 -26.64 -17.96
CA ALA A 28 0.13 -25.92 -17.08
C ALA A 28 0.82 -24.89 -16.16
N ALA A 29 2.15 -24.84 -16.15
CA ALA A 29 2.93 -23.96 -15.27
C ALA A 29 3.17 -22.54 -15.83
N CYS A 30 2.44 -22.14 -16.87
CA CYS A 30 2.50 -20.77 -17.40
C CYS A 30 1.47 -19.90 -16.66
N GLU A 31 1.78 -19.57 -15.41
CA GLU A 31 1.11 -18.49 -14.68
C GLU A 31 1.67 -17.18 -15.23
N LYS A 32 0.80 -16.29 -15.71
CA LYS A 32 1.21 -14.92 -16.05
C LYS A 32 1.65 -14.28 -14.73
N GLU A 33 2.89 -13.82 -14.67
CA GLU A 33 3.30 -12.89 -13.64
C GLU A 33 2.54 -11.58 -13.89
N ASP A 34 1.41 -11.42 -13.21
CA ASP A 34 0.84 -10.09 -13.01
C ASP A 34 1.81 -9.39 -12.06
N GLU A 35 2.76 -8.67 -12.65
CA GLU A 35 3.66 -7.76 -11.95
C GLU A 35 2.85 -6.98 -10.92
N LEU A 36 3.31 -7.01 -9.67
CA LEU A 36 2.77 -6.28 -8.52
C LEU A 36 2.95 -4.77 -8.72
N ILE A 37 2.36 -4.21 -9.77
CA ILE A 37 2.25 -2.79 -10.02
C ILE A 37 1.12 -2.30 -9.13
N LEU A 38 1.39 -2.22 -7.83
CA LEU A 38 0.60 -1.35 -6.97
C LEU A 38 0.74 0.06 -7.56
N PRO A 39 -0.35 0.73 -7.98
CA PRO A 39 -0.25 2.10 -8.45
C PRO A 39 0.27 2.94 -7.29
N ARG A 40 1.54 3.35 -7.39
CA ARG A 40 2.16 4.26 -6.43
C ARG A 40 1.60 5.66 -6.70
N VAL A 41 0.41 5.92 -6.16
CA VAL A 41 -0.17 7.25 -6.16
C VAL A 41 0.52 8.05 -5.05
N ALA A 42 1.20 9.13 -5.43
CA ALA A 42 1.80 10.03 -4.45
C ALA A 42 0.70 10.62 -3.57
N SER A 43 0.97 10.78 -2.27
CA SER A 43 0.03 11.44 -1.36
C SER A 43 -0.31 12.84 -1.89
N PRO A 44 -1.60 13.21 -1.98
CA PRO A 44 -2.03 14.51 -2.46
C PRO A 44 -1.73 15.63 -1.45
N VAL A 45 -1.48 15.28 -0.19
CA VAL A 45 -1.15 16.21 0.91
C VAL A 45 0.17 15.82 1.56
N LEU A 46 0.91 16.82 2.04
CA LEU A 46 2.07 16.68 2.89
C LEU A 46 1.64 16.69 4.37
N LEU A 47 2.12 15.71 5.14
CA LEU A 47 1.94 15.64 6.59
C LEU A 47 3.24 15.99 7.33
N VAL A 48 3.17 16.99 8.19
CA VAL A 48 4.21 17.34 9.17
C VAL A 48 3.65 17.10 10.57
N THR A 49 4.45 16.50 11.46
CA THR A 49 4.04 16.20 12.84
C THR A 49 5.04 16.82 13.81
N GLU A 50 4.54 17.46 14.85
CA GLU A 50 5.32 17.93 15.98
C GLU A 50 4.87 17.16 17.23
N ASP A 51 5.82 16.43 17.82
CA ASP A 51 5.56 15.59 18.99
C ASP A 51 5.64 16.43 20.27
N GLY A 52 4.58 16.42 21.07
CA GLY A 52 4.57 16.84 22.47
C GLY A 52 4.75 15.66 23.43
N THR A 53 4.54 15.91 24.72
CA THR A 53 4.68 14.86 25.76
C THR A 53 3.51 13.86 25.71
N ASP A 54 2.30 14.39 25.52
CA ASP A 54 1.02 13.68 25.57
C ASP A 54 0.09 14.11 24.41
N ASN A 55 0.62 14.87 23.45
CA ASN A 55 -0.11 15.28 22.26
C ASN A 55 0.79 15.27 21.01
N VAL A 56 0.18 15.15 19.84
CA VAL A 56 0.83 15.37 18.54
C VAL A 56 0.07 16.47 17.81
N MET A 57 0.80 17.48 17.35
CA MET A 57 0.28 18.44 16.39
C MET A 57 0.58 17.93 14.98
N ALA A 58 -0.46 17.68 14.18
CA ALA A 58 -0.34 17.26 12.79
C ALA A 58 -0.80 18.36 11.85
N TYR A 59 0.06 18.75 10.91
CA TYR A 59 -0.18 19.79 9.92
C TYR A 59 -0.27 19.19 8.52
N PHE A 60 -1.31 19.59 7.79
CA PHE A 60 -1.59 19.13 6.44
C PHE A 60 -1.46 20.28 5.44
N TYR A 61 -0.60 20.08 4.45
CA TYR A 61 -0.31 21.07 3.42
C TYR A 61 -0.53 20.51 2.00
N GLU A 62 -1.00 21.37 1.10
CA GLU A 62 -0.81 21.21 -0.33
C GLU A 62 0.57 21.76 -0.70
N LEU A 63 1.24 21.13 -1.67
CA LEU A 63 2.50 21.60 -2.21
C LEU A 63 2.26 22.38 -3.50
N ASP A 64 2.48 23.70 -3.49
CA ASP A 64 2.54 24.48 -4.71
C ASP A 64 3.91 24.31 -5.37
N LYS A 65 3.91 23.67 -6.55
CA LYS A 65 5.10 23.37 -7.33
C LYS A 65 5.30 24.37 -8.48
N SER A 66 4.49 25.43 -8.58
CA SER A 66 4.56 26.44 -9.65
C SER A 66 5.95 27.10 -9.76
N GLY A 67 6.67 27.21 -8.63
CA GLY A 67 8.01 27.78 -8.53
C GLY A 67 9.18 26.80 -8.60
N ILE A 68 8.97 25.50 -8.84
CA ILE A 68 10.02 24.48 -8.63
C ILE A 68 11.27 24.65 -9.50
N LEU A 69 11.15 25.34 -10.65
CA LEU A 69 12.27 25.65 -11.54
C LEU A 69 12.88 27.04 -11.30
N ASN A 70 12.29 27.84 -10.41
CA ASN A 70 12.78 29.15 -10.02
C ASN A 70 13.50 29.04 -8.68
N GLN A 71 14.82 29.11 -8.69
CA GLN A 71 15.67 29.03 -7.49
C GLN A 71 15.37 30.08 -6.41
N SER A 72 14.70 31.18 -6.78
CA SER A 72 14.30 32.23 -5.84
C SER A 72 12.92 32.01 -5.22
N VAL A 73 12.12 31.08 -5.74
CA VAL A 73 10.77 30.77 -5.24
C VAL A 73 10.73 29.37 -4.63
N GLY A 74 11.09 28.33 -5.39
CA GLY A 74 11.07 26.94 -4.92
C GLY A 74 9.66 26.33 -4.82
N ILE A 75 9.51 25.37 -3.91
CA ILE A 75 8.22 24.74 -3.57
C ILE A 75 7.65 25.47 -2.37
N ASP A 76 6.38 25.83 -2.43
CA ASP A 76 5.66 26.44 -1.32
C ASP A 76 4.65 25.46 -0.70
N THR A 77 4.27 25.70 0.56
CA THR A 77 3.30 24.91 1.32
C THR A 77 2.06 25.74 1.62
N ILE A 78 0.89 25.24 1.25
CA ILE A 78 -0.39 25.90 1.48
C ILE A 78 -1.19 25.09 2.51
N PRO A 79 -1.57 25.65 3.67
CA PRO A 79 -2.36 24.94 4.65
C PRO A 79 -3.70 24.45 4.08
N VAL A 80 -4.06 23.20 4.38
CA VAL A 80 -5.34 22.63 3.95
C VAL A 80 -6.32 22.67 5.11
N ALA A 81 -7.23 23.65 5.09
CA ALA A 81 -8.29 23.79 6.10
C ALA A 81 -9.53 22.94 5.78
N GLY A 82 -10.27 22.52 6.82
CA GLY A 82 -11.51 21.76 6.67
C GLY A 82 -11.33 20.32 6.17
N LEU A 83 -10.11 19.78 6.24
CA LEU A 83 -9.78 18.44 5.80
C LEU A 83 -10.15 17.44 6.91
N SER A 84 -11.02 16.48 6.60
CA SER A 84 -11.35 15.40 7.52
C SER A 84 -10.26 14.33 7.50
N ILE A 85 -9.69 14.04 8.66
CA ILE A 85 -8.61 13.08 8.89
C ILE A 85 -9.06 12.03 9.89
N GLU A 86 -9.03 10.78 9.50
CA GLU A 86 -9.11 9.65 10.42
C GLU A 86 -7.70 9.32 10.94
N VAL A 87 -7.52 9.35 12.25
CA VAL A 87 -6.22 9.16 12.91
C VAL A 87 -6.20 7.81 13.62
N PHE A 88 -5.08 7.11 13.51
CA PHE A 88 -4.86 5.80 14.11
C PHE A 88 -3.57 5.76 14.93
N ALA A 89 -3.57 4.91 15.96
CA ALA A 89 -2.41 4.52 16.73
C ALA A 89 -2.31 3.00 16.77
N ALA A 90 -1.22 2.44 16.24
CA ALA A 90 -1.01 0.99 16.12
C ALA A 90 -2.19 0.26 15.46
N GLY A 91 -2.79 0.87 14.43
CA GLY A 91 -3.94 0.32 13.70
C GLY A 91 -5.30 0.47 14.40
N VAL A 92 -5.35 1.06 15.59
CA VAL A 92 -6.59 1.38 16.30
C VAL A 92 -7.01 2.81 15.98
N ALA A 93 -8.24 3.00 15.52
CA ALA A 93 -8.78 4.32 15.24
C ALA A 93 -8.92 5.15 16.54
N LEU A 94 -8.33 6.34 16.53
CA LEU A 94 -8.47 7.33 17.60
C LEU A 94 -9.67 8.26 17.35
N GLY A 95 -10.01 8.48 16.08
CA GLY A 95 -11.20 9.24 15.69
C GLY A 95 -11.00 10.05 14.41
N ASN A 96 -12.01 10.84 14.09
CA ASN A 96 -12.00 11.80 12.99
C ASN A 96 -11.77 13.21 13.51
N PHE A 97 -10.84 13.91 12.88
CA PHE A 97 -10.45 15.27 13.18
C PHE A 97 -10.65 16.13 11.93
N GLU A 98 -10.91 17.42 12.09
CA GLU A 98 -11.01 18.37 10.98
C GLU A 98 -9.93 19.43 11.14
N THR A 99 -9.15 19.68 10.08
CA THR A 99 -8.05 20.65 10.13
C THR A 99 -8.57 22.08 10.28
N GLY A 100 -7.86 22.86 11.11
CA GLY A 100 -8.10 24.29 11.29
C GLY A 100 -7.68 25.13 10.07
N THR A 101 -7.82 26.46 10.18
CA THR A 101 -7.39 27.41 9.12
C THR A 101 -5.89 27.38 8.84
N ASP A 102 -5.12 26.88 9.80
CA ASP A 102 -3.67 26.64 9.74
C ASP A 102 -3.31 25.24 9.23
N GLY A 103 -4.32 24.45 8.83
CA GLY A 103 -4.13 23.07 8.37
C GLY A 103 -3.80 22.09 9.49
N ALA A 104 -3.96 22.47 10.75
CA ALA A 104 -3.53 21.69 11.89
C ALA A 104 -4.67 20.93 12.58
N ILE A 105 -4.31 19.81 13.21
CA ILE A 105 -5.12 19.10 14.22
C ILE A 105 -4.23 18.79 15.44
N SER A 106 -4.79 18.86 16.65
CA SER A 106 -4.15 18.36 17.88
C SER A 106 -4.76 17.02 18.24
N ILE A 107 -3.92 16.00 18.44
CA ILE A 107 -4.35 14.68 18.88
C ILE A 107 -3.67 14.36 20.20
N ASP A 108 -4.47 14.29 21.27
CA ASP A 108 -3.99 13.86 22.58
C ASP A 108 -3.91 12.32 22.62
N PHE A 109 -2.90 11.78 23.30
CA PHE A 109 -2.70 10.34 23.46
C PHE A 109 -2.18 10.01 24.87
N THR A 110 -2.60 8.87 25.41
CA THR A 110 -2.16 8.40 26.74
C THR A 110 -1.06 7.35 26.67
N ASP A 111 -1.14 6.46 25.67
CA ASP A 111 -0.29 5.27 25.62
C ASP A 111 0.48 5.19 24.31
N THR A 112 -0.24 5.10 23.20
CA THR A 112 0.35 4.91 21.87
C THR A 112 0.21 6.19 21.07
N LYS A 113 1.35 6.72 20.63
CA LYS A 113 1.40 7.90 19.76
C LYS A 113 0.68 7.63 18.44
N PRO A 114 -0.10 8.60 17.92
CA PRO A 114 -0.62 8.54 16.55
C PRO A 114 0.49 8.27 15.54
N ASN A 115 0.28 7.33 14.62
CA ASN A 115 1.27 6.93 13.63
C ASN A 115 0.68 6.71 12.23
N GLU A 116 -0.61 6.92 12.07
CA GLU A 116 -1.30 6.71 10.79
C GLU A 116 -2.45 7.71 10.62
N TYR A 117 -2.53 8.29 9.44
CA TYR A 117 -3.44 9.38 9.10
C TYR A 117 -4.06 9.10 7.73
N ALA A 118 -5.38 9.02 7.66
CA ALA A 118 -6.10 8.75 6.43
C ALA A 118 -7.14 9.83 6.13
N GLY A 119 -7.39 10.08 4.86
CA GLY A 119 -8.38 11.06 4.43
C GLY A 119 -8.56 11.07 2.93
N GLU A 120 -9.32 12.04 2.44
CA GLU A 120 -9.49 12.29 1.01
C GLU A 120 -9.29 13.77 0.74
N TYR A 121 -8.50 14.10 -0.28
CA TYR A 121 -8.31 15.48 -0.71
C TYR A 121 -8.47 15.58 -2.22
N LYS A 122 -9.36 16.47 -2.68
CA LYS A 122 -9.69 16.67 -4.10
C LYS A 122 -10.04 15.36 -4.83
N GLY A 123 -10.77 14.45 -4.17
CA GLY A 123 -11.17 13.16 -4.75
C GLY A 123 -10.09 12.06 -4.70
N ILE A 124 -8.95 12.33 -4.08
CA ILE A 124 -7.84 11.37 -3.96
C ILE A 124 -7.74 10.92 -2.51
N ALA A 125 -8.07 9.65 -2.26
CA ALA A 125 -7.88 9.02 -0.97
C ALA A 125 -6.38 8.86 -0.66
N PHE A 126 -6.00 9.07 0.59
CA PHE A 126 -4.63 8.90 1.06
C PHE A 126 -4.59 8.26 2.43
N ARG A 127 -3.44 7.64 2.72
CA ARG A 127 -3.10 7.06 4.01
C ARG A 127 -1.59 7.22 4.21
N ILE A 128 -1.19 7.92 5.26
CA ILE A 128 0.20 8.28 5.56
C ILE A 128 0.59 7.62 6.87
N PHE A 129 1.72 6.91 6.87
CA PHE A 129 2.32 6.30 8.05
C PHE A 129 3.52 7.12 8.51
N LYS A 130 3.66 7.35 9.82
CA LYS A 130 4.71 8.17 10.42
C LYS A 130 5.51 7.40 11.47
#